data_AF-A0A7L3DNN3-F1
#
_entry.id   AF-A0A7L3DNN3-F1
#
_cell.length_a   1.000
_cell.length_b   1.000
_cell.length_c   1.000
_cell.angle_alpha   90.00
_cell.angle_beta   90.00
_cell.angle_gamma   90.00
#
_symmetry.space_group_name_H-M   'P 1'
#
loop_
_entity.id
_entity.type
_entity.pdbx_description
1 polymer ?
#
loop_
_entity_poly.entity_id
_entity_poly.type
_entity_poly.pdbx_seq_one_letter_code
_entity_poly.pdbx_strand_id
1 'polypeptide(L)'
;MDIFCIKAVSLGDLEKVLISCDGAGPGNGWFLDKIVIKYKEGKEAQEVVFPCYRWLDEHQDDGKTERELTANSKYFVKEYSCYNNIVY
;
A
#
# COMPACT_ATOMS: atom_id res chain seq x y z
N MET A 1 -1.51 -5.47 -11.41
CA MET A 1 -0.93 -4.39 -10.58
C MET A 1 -1.45 -3.10 -11.15
N ASP A 2 -2.23 -2.37 -10.37
CA ASP A 2 -2.88 -1.14 -10.80
C ASP A 2 -2.15 0.07 -10.23
N ILE A 3 -2.11 1.15 -11.00
CA ILE A 3 -1.40 2.38 -10.64
C ILE A 3 -2.37 3.55 -10.81
N PHE A 4 -2.50 4.35 -9.76
CA PHE A 4 -3.36 5.52 -9.73
C PHE A 4 -2.56 6.77 -9.39
N CYS A 5 -2.87 7.88 -10.06
CA CYS A 5 -2.27 9.18 -9.80
C CYS A 5 -3.33 10.08 -9.18
N ILE A 6 -3.13 10.47 -7.92
CA ILE A 6 -4.06 11.30 -7.17
C ILE A 6 -3.39 12.64 -6.86
N LYS A 7 -4.10 13.75 -7.08
CA LYS A 7 -3.66 15.08 -6.63
C LYS A 7 -4.24 15.32 -5.24
N ALA A 8 -3.39 15.64 -4.28
CA ALA A 8 -3.76 15.95 -2.91
C ALA A 8 -2.96 17.14 -2.40
N VAL A 9 -3.43 17.73 -1.29
CA VAL A 9 -2.61 18.65 -0.47
C VAL A 9 -1.55 17.84 0.28
N SER A 10 -0.58 18.51 0.93
CA SER A 10 0.30 17.78 1.86
C SER A 10 -0.56 17.20 2.98
N LEU A 11 -0.44 15.88 3.18
CA LEU A 11 -1.11 15.12 4.23
C LEU A 11 -0.20 14.90 5.44
N GLY A 12 1.04 15.42 5.39
CA GLY A 12 2.09 15.10 6.36
C GLY A 12 2.47 13.61 6.33
N ASP A 13 2.75 13.05 7.49
CA ASP A 13 3.09 11.64 7.65
C ASP A 13 1.86 10.76 7.41
N LEU A 14 1.92 9.91 6.39
CA LEU A 14 0.83 9.01 6.06
C LEU A 14 0.76 7.85 7.08
N GLU A 15 -0.27 7.85 7.92
CA GLU A 15 -0.47 6.81 8.93
C GLU A 15 -1.43 5.71 8.51
N LYS A 16 -2.49 6.05 7.77
CA LYS A 16 -3.58 5.12 7.45
C LYS A 16 -4.13 5.32 6.03
N VAL A 17 -4.62 4.23 5.45
CA VAL A 17 -5.32 4.21 4.17
C VAL A 17 -6.58 3.37 4.30
N LEU A 18 -7.70 3.87 3.77
CA LEU A 18 -8.92 3.11 3.57
C LEU A 18 -9.01 2.71 2.10
N ILE A 19 -9.20 1.43 1.83
CA ILE A 19 -9.40 0.91 0.47
C ILE A 19 -10.66 0.07 0.43
N SER A 20 -11.48 0.28 -0.61
CA SER A 20 -12.67 -0.51 -0.88
C SER A 20 -12.71 -0.93 -2.34
N CYS A 21 -13.35 -2.07 -2.60
CA CYS A 21 -13.68 -2.55 -3.93
C CYS A 21 -15.20 -2.64 -4.04
N ASP A 22 -15.78 -2.05 -5.07
CA ASP A 22 -17.21 -2.10 -5.37
C ASP A 22 -17.61 -3.37 -6.13
N GLY A 23 -16.76 -4.41 -6.08
CA GLY A 23 -16.88 -5.67 -6.82
C GLY A 23 -18.18 -6.41 -6.54
N ALA A 24 -19.25 -6.00 -7.21
CA ALA A 24 -20.54 -6.66 -7.16
C ALA A 24 -20.50 -7.92 -8.03
N GLY A 25 -20.72 -9.08 -7.42
CA GLY A 25 -20.94 -10.35 -8.10
C GLY A 25 -19.79 -11.37 -8.00
N PRO A 26 -20.08 -12.67 -8.18
CA PRO A 26 -19.09 -13.74 -8.04
C PRO A 26 -17.90 -13.59 -8.99
N GLY A 27 -16.68 -13.65 -8.45
CA GLY A 27 -15.44 -13.59 -9.23
C GLY A 27 -14.87 -12.19 -9.45
N ASN A 28 -15.52 -11.14 -8.92
CA ASN A 28 -15.06 -9.75 -9.02
C ASN A 28 -14.23 -9.28 -7.81
N GLY A 29 -13.86 -10.18 -6.90
CA GLY A 29 -13.05 -9.83 -5.74
C GLY A 29 -11.62 -9.48 -6.07
N TRP A 30 -11.03 -8.61 -5.23
CA TRP A 30 -9.64 -8.21 -5.37
C TRP A 30 -8.79 -8.77 -4.24
N PHE A 31 -7.80 -9.61 -4.57
CA PHE A 31 -6.75 -9.96 -3.61
C PHE A 31 -5.71 -8.83 -3.55
N LEU A 32 -5.66 -8.14 -2.42
CA LEU A 32 -4.73 -7.04 -2.20
C LEU A 32 -3.53 -7.51 -1.37
N ASP A 33 -2.35 -7.54 -2.00
CA ASP A 33 -1.07 -7.77 -1.31
C ASP A 33 -0.73 -6.55 -0.43
N LYS A 34 -0.52 -5.39 -1.05
CA LYS A 34 -0.15 -4.13 -0.36
C LYS A 34 -0.48 -2.92 -1.23
N ILE A 35 -0.58 -1.76 -0.60
CA ILE A 35 -0.60 -0.45 -1.26
C ILE A 35 0.77 0.21 -1.06
N VAL A 36 1.33 0.75 -2.14
CA VAL A 36 2.56 1.55 -2.09
C VAL A 36 2.22 2.97 -2.54
N ILE A 37 2.31 3.92 -1.63
CA ILE A 37 2.08 5.33 -1.93
C ILE A 37 3.44 6.01 -2.12
N LYS A 38 3.62 6.62 -3.29
CA LYS A 38 4.79 7.43 -3.62
C LYS A 38 4.36 8.89 -3.73
N TYR A 39 4.97 9.76 -2.95
CA TYR A 39 4.68 11.19 -2.97
C TYR A 39 5.95 12.02 -2.86
N LYS A 40 5.83 13.32 -3.12
CA LYS A 40 6.93 14.26 -2.96
C LYS A 40 6.53 15.32 -1.96
N GLU A 41 7.36 15.50 -0.95
CA GLU A 41 7.22 16.59 0.00
C GLU A 41 8.49 17.44 -0.06
N GLY A 42 8.34 18.70 -0.49
CA GLY A 42 9.48 19.55 -0.83
C GLY A 42 10.32 18.95 -1.96
N LYS A 43 11.61 18.68 -1.68
CA LYS A 43 12.57 18.11 -2.65
C LYS A 43 12.74 16.59 -2.51
N GLU A 44 12.16 15.99 -1.48
CA GLU A 44 12.37 14.58 -1.16
C GLU A 44 11.23 13.72 -1.70
N ALA A 45 11.59 12.56 -2.25
CA ALA A 45 10.63 11.54 -2.63
C ALA A 45 10.41 10.60 -1.44
N GLN A 46 9.15 10.41 -1.08
CA GLN A 46 8.73 9.53 0.00
C GLN A 46 8.00 8.31 -0.58
N GLU A 47 8.17 7.17 0.08
CA GLU A 47 7.49 5.92 -0.25
C GLU A 47 7.00 5.26 1.04
N VAL A 48 5.70 4.95 1.10
CA VAL A 48 5.07 4.33 2.26
C VAL A 48 4.30 3.09 1.83
N VAL A 49 4.44 2.02 2.61
CA VAL A 49 3.84 0.71 2.32
C VAL A 49 2.76 0.38 3.35
N PHE A 50 1.58 0.03 2.85
CA PHE A 50 0.42 -0.43 3.62
C PHE A 50 0.15 -1.90 3.26
N PRO A 51 0.67 -2.87 4.05
CA PRO A 51 0.42 -4.28 3.80
C PRO A 51 -1.04 -4.66 4.07
N CYS A 52 -1.60 -5.56 3.26
CA CYS A 52 -2.96 -6.07 3.41
C CYS A 52 -2.98 -7.61 3.46
N TYR A 53 -2.54 -8.28 2.38
CA TYR A 53 -2.53 -9.74 2.18
C TYR A 53 -3.90 -10.42 2.39
N ARG A 54 -4.98 -9.76 2.01
CA ARG A 54 -6.36 -10.23 2.24
C ARG A 54 -7.24 -9.98 1.02
N TRP A 55 -8.33 -10.73 0.92
CA TRP A 55 -9.34 -10.51 -0.11
C TRP A 55 -10.23 -9.31 0.25
N LEU A 56 -10.59 -8.55 -0.78
CA LEU A 56 -11.66 -7.54 -0.78
C LEU A 56 -12.81 -8.11 -1.61
N ASP A 57 -13.59 -9.02 -1.03
CA ASP A 57 -14.62 -9.81 -1.72
C ASP A 57 -15.67 -10.29 -0.70
N GLU A 58 -16.95 -10.22 -1.05
CA GLU A 58 -18.07 -10.69 -0.21
C GLU A 58 -18.13 -12.22 -0.07
N HIS A 59 -17.49 -12.95 -0.99
CA HIS A 59 -17.53 -14.41 -1.10
C HIS A 59 -16.17 -15.08 -0.78
N GLN A 60 -15.13 -14.32 -0.45
CA GLN A 60 -13.83 -14.85 -0.06
C GLN A 60 -13.42 -14.33 1.33
N ASP A 61 -12.54 -15.09 1.98
CA ASP A 61 -11.90 -14.71 3.24
C ASP A 61 -12.91 -14.38 4.36
N ASP A 62 -13.03 -13.12 4.79
CA ASP A 62 -13.96 -12.67 5.82
C ASP A 62 -15.19 -11.93 5.26
N GLY A 63 -15.40 -11.94 3.94
CA GLY A 63 -16.54 -11.30 3.28
C GLY A 63 -16.47 -9.76 3.25
N LYS A 64 -15.34 -9.16 3.65
CA LYS A 64 -15.20 -7.69 3.64
C LYS A 64 -14.67 -7.20 2.30
N THR A 65 -15.31 -6.18 1.77
CA THR A 65 -14.90 -5.46 0.54
C THR A 65 -14.16 -4.15 0.83
N GLU A 66 -14.01 -3.78 2.10
CA GLU A 66 -13.31 -2.59 2.57
C GLU A 66 -12.34 -2.94 3.71
N ARG A 67 -11.15 -2.31 3.71
CA ARG A 67 -10.15 -2.45 4.77
C ARG A 67 -9.44 -1.13 5.07
N GLU A 68 -9.33 -0.81 6.36
CA GLU A 68 -8.39 0.20 6.87
C GLU A 68 -7.02 -0.46 7.10
N LEU A 69 -5.99 0.11 6.50
CA LEU A 69 -4.61 -0.34 6.60
C LEU A 69 -3.78 0.74 7.30
N THR A 70 -2.86 0.33 8.15
CA THR A 70 -1.90 1.23 8.81
C THR A 70 -0.55 1.15 8.12
N ALA A 71 0.14 2.28 8.01
CA ALA A 71 1.47 2.36 7.44
C ALA A 71 2.43 1.45 8.20
N ASN A 72 3.19 0.66 7.47
CA ASN A 72 4.30 -0.06 8.08
C ASN A 72 5.46 0.92 8.24
N SER A 73 5.63 1.44 9.46
CA SER A 73 6.67 2.40 9.85
C SER A 73 8.12 1.91 9.63
N LYS A 74 8.31 0.66 9.17
CA LYS A 74 9.63 0.07 8.92
C LYS A 74 10.17 0.29 7.50
N TYR A 75 9.42 0.90 6.59
CA TYR A 75 9.89 1.17 5.22
C TYR A 75 10.18 2.67 4.97
N PHE A 76 10.81 3.36 5.93
CA PHE A 76 11.58 4.53 5.54
C PHE A 76 12.73 4.05 4.65
N VAL A 77 12.95 4.70 3.51
CA VAL A 77 14.12 4.47 2.67
C VAL A 77 15.35 4.77 3.53
N LYS A 78 15.92 3.74 4.17
CA LYS A 78 17.33 3.78 4.51
C LYS A 78 18.03 3.78 3.16
N GLU A 79 18.88 4.78 2.91
CA GLU A 79 19.93 4.63 1.90
C GLU A 79 20.50 3.22 2.05
N TYR A 80 20.33 2.38 1.03
CA TYR A 80 21.12 1.18 0.90
C TYR A 80 22.55 1.67 0.65
N SER A 81 23.28 2.03 1.71
CA SER A 81 24.72 2.13 1.62
C SER A 81 25.21 0.73 1.25
N CYS A 82 25.88 0.64 0.11
CA CYS A 82 26.36 -0.60 -0.47
C CYS A 82 27.27 -1.34 0.51
N TYR A 83 26.72 -2.20 1.36
CA TYR A 83 27.47 -3.18 2.13
C TYR A 83 26.61 -4.43 2.33
N ASN A 84 26.73 -5.35 1.37
CA ASN A 84 26.85 -6.75 1.69
C ASN A 84 27.71 -7.41 0.60
N ASN A 85 29.02 -7.35 0.85
CA ASN A 85 29.93 -8.37 0.37
C ASN A 85 29.42 -9.73 0.87
N ILE A 86 29.00 -10.61 -0.03
CA ILE A 86 29.26 -12.04 0.13
C ILE A 86 29.71 -12.56 -1.24
N VAL A 87 31.02 -12.75 -1.33
CA VAL A 87 31.68 -13.76 -2.16
C VAL A 87 31.28 -15.11 -1.60
N TYR A 88 30.63 -15.96 -2.39
CA TYR A 88 31.08 -17.28 -2.89
C TYR A 88 30.13 -17.70 -4.02
#